data_AF-A0A6A4H3D0-F1
#
_entry.id   AF-A0A6A4H3D0-F1
#
_cell.length_a   1.000
_cell.length_b   1.000
_cell.length_c   1.000
_cell.angle_alpha   90.00
_cell.angle_beta   90.00
_cell.angle_gamma   90.00
#
_symmetry.space_group_name_H-M   'P 1'
#
loop_
_entity.id
_entity.type
_entity.pdbx_description
1 polymer ?
#
loop_
_entity_poly.entity_id
_entity_poly.type
_entity_poly.pdbx_seq_one_letter_code
_entity_poly.pdbx_strand_id
1 'polypeptide(L)'
;MWHLREAVIRTFKGCWCTTESSKAISNCLTPPSEEYVASATWLVAFIGDLFALNLIRVQHIKMCLNILIHELNSLEHITAISVLIDHAGPNLWRYPGSVAPLVQEMTEEPSSEMIHLFLRAFLPKALGVEVGGNTDRVRSLWSQNTGTGTGTGMGENLKDHTRRDEAVQEVMEILAQWCPDLRA
;
A
#
# COMPACT_ATOMS: atom_id res chain seq x y z
N MET A 1 -13.92 -22.35 3.68
CA MET A 1 -13.06 -21.14 3.58
C MET A 1 -12.18 -21.06 2.33
N TRP A 2 -11.87 -22.17 1.64
CA TRP A 2 -11.05 -22.13 0.40
C TRP A 2 -11.61 -21.17 -0.67
N HIS A 3 -12.90 -21.30 -1.01
CA HIS A 3 -13.51 -20.51 -2.07
C HIS A 3 -13.49 -19.00 -1.82
N LEU A 4 -13.68 -18.57 -0.57
CA LEU A 4 -13.61 -17.14 -0.21
C LEU A 4 -12.20 -16.59 -0.49
N ARG A 5 -11.17 -17.30 -0.03
CA ARG A 5 -9.78 -16.90 -0.24
C ARG A 5 -9.44 -16.83 -1.72
N GLU A 6 -9.79 -17.87 -2.49
CA GLU A 6 -9.51 -17.90 -3.93
C GLU A 6 -10.22 -16.76 -4.66
N ALA A 7 -11.49 -16.50 -4.32
CA ALA A 7 -12.27 -15.40 -4.92
C ALA A 7 -11.64 -14.04 -4.62
N VAL A 8 -11.32 -13.75 -3.35
CA VAL A 8 -10.73 -12.48 -2.93
C VAL A 8 -9.38 -12.23 -3.60
N ILE A 9 -8.52 -13.25 -3.65
CA ILE A 9 -7.21 -13.14 -4.29
C ILE A 9 -7.31 -12.97 -5.80
N ARG A 10 -8.24 -13.68 -6.45
CA ARG A 10 -8.49 -13.51 -7.89
C ARG A 10 -9.00 -12.10 -8.20
N THR A 11 -9.93 -11.57 -7.40
CA THR A 11 -10.42 -10.20 -7.57
C THR A 11 -9.31 -9.18 -7.35
N PHE A 12 -8.46 -9.38 -6.33
CA PHE A 12 -7.31 -8.52 -6.08
C PHE A 12 -6.39 -8.45 -7.29
N LYS A 13 -6.01 -9.60 -7.86
CA LYS A 13 -5.19 -9.67 -9.08
C LYS A 13 -5.85 -8.91 -10.24
N GLY A 14 -7.17 -9.07 -10.42
CA GLY A 14 -7.91 -8.38 -11.47
C GLY A 14 -7.92 -6.85 -11.33
N CYS A 15 -7.75 -6.33 -10.11
CA CYS A 15 -7.68 -4.90 -9.81
C CYS A 15 -6.28 -4.32 -9.88
N TRP A 16 -5.25 -5.09 -9.54
CA TRP A 16 -3.91 -4.56 -9.28
C TRP A 16 -2.80 -5.15 -10.15
N CYS A 17 -3.09 -6.15 -10.98
CA CYS A 17 -2.08 -6.80 -11.82
C CYS A 17 -2.38 -6.61 -13.31
N THR A 18 -1.57 -5.79 -13.98
CA THR A 18 -1.77 -5.45 -15.41
C THR A 18 -1.61 -6.65 -16.34
N THR A 19 -0.81 -7.65 -15.94
CA THR A 19 -0.65 -8.91 -16.69
C THR A 19 -1.87 -9.81 -16.63
N GLU A 20 -2.70 -9.68 -15.58
CA GLU A 20 -3.91 -10.50 -15.37
C GLU A 20 -5.17 -9.79 -15.88
N SER A 21 -5.17 -8.45 -15.96
CA SER A 21 -6.35 -7.66 -16.30
C SER A 21 -5.99 -6.35 -16.97
N SER A 22 -6.60 -6.07 -18.13
CA SER A 22 -6.53 -4.76 -18.79
C SER A 22 -7.27 -3.65 -18.04
N LYS A 23 -8.04 -4.01 -17.00
CA LYS A 23 -8.74 -3.06 -16.11
C LYS A 23 -7.97 -2.80 -14.81
N ALA A 24 -6.78 -3.38 -14.67
CA ALA A 24 -5.96 -3.12 -13.50
C ALA A 24 -5.67 -1.62 -13.38
N ILE A 25 -5.64 -1.14 -12.14
CA ILE A 25 -5.32 0.24 -11.79
C ILE A 25 -3.91 0.52 -12.31
N SER A 26 -3.78 1.47 -13.24
CA SER A 26 -2.51 1.90 -13.80
C SER A 26 -2.66 3.30 -14.40
N ASN A 27 -1.62 4.12 -14.27
CA ASN A 27 -1.62 5.49 -14.81
C ASN A 27 -1.32 5.56 -16.33
N CYS A 28 -1.01 4.44 -16.99
CA CYS A 28 -0.41 4.48 -18.33
C CYS A 28 -1.41 4.69 -19.50
N LEU A 29 -2.69 4.34 -19.35
CA LEU A 29 -3.62 4.28 -20.50
C LEU A 29 -4.89 5.09 -20.28
N THR A 30 -5.60 4.80 -19.19
CA THR A 30 -6.87 5.46 -18.85
C THR A 30 -6.94 5.56 -17.34
N PRO A 31 -7.09 6.75 -16.76
CA PRO A 31 -7.24 6.87 -15.32
C PRO A 31 -8.48 6.08 -14.87
N PRO A 32 -8.35 5.19 -13.87
CA PRO A 32 -9.49 4.44 -13.35
C PRO A 32 -10.50 5.40 -12.71
N SER A 33 -11.77 5.02 -12.67
CA SER A 33 -12.76 5.81 -11.95
C SER A 33 -12.46 5.79 -10.45
N GLU A 34 -12.72 6.90 -9.77
CA GLU A 34 -12.50 7.03 -8.32
C GLU A 34 -13.26 5.96 -7.53
N GLU A 35 -14.49 5.64 -7.94
CA GLU A 35 -15.31 4.57 -7.33
C GLU A 35 -14.66 3.19 -7.45
N TYR A 36 -14.02 2.91 -8.60
CA TYR A 36 -13.33 1.65 -8.83
C TYR A 36 -12.09 1.53 -7.96
N VAL A 37 -11.28 2.60 -7.88
CA VAL A 37 -10.11 2.68 -6.99
C VAL A 37 -10.55 2.47 -5.55
N ALA A 38 -11.57 3.20 -5.07
CA ALA A 38 -12.07 3.07 -3.71
C ALA A 38 -12.50 1.63 -3.40
N SER A 39 -13.25 0.99 -4.31
CA SER A 39 -13.66 -0.42 -4.17
C SER A 39 -12.46 -1.38 -4.11
N ALA A 40 -11.47 -1.18 -4.97
CA ALA A 40 -10.24 -1.97 -4.98
C ALA A 40 -9.43 -1.79 -3.69
N THR A 41 -9.39 -0.57 -3.14
CA THR A 41 -8.74 -0.29 -1.85
C THR A 41 -9.50 -0.93 -0.68
N TRP A 42 -10.84 -0.93 -0.68
CA TRP A 42 -11.64 -1.67 0.32
C TRP A 42 -11.37 -3.17 0.29
N LEU A 43 -11.16 -3.74 -0.90
CA LEU A 43 -10.76 -5.14 -1.04
C LEU A 43 -9.40 -5.41 -0.39
N VAL A 44 -8.45 -4.47 -0.49
CA VAL A 44 -7.13 -4.56 0.12
C VAL A 44 -7.22 -4.52 1.65
N ALA A 45 -8.03 -3.61 2.20
CA ALA A 45 -8.34 -3.56 3.63
C ALA A 45 -8.93 -4.90 4.13
N PHE A 46 -9.91 -5.42 3.40
CA PHE A 46 -10.54 -6.70 3.72
C PHE A 46 -9.54 -7.87 3.70
N ILE A 47 -8.60 -7.90 2.75
CA ILE A 47 -7.51 -8.90 2.73
C ILE A 47 -6.65 -8.79 3.98
N GLY A 48 -6.29 -7.57 4.39
CA GLY A 48 -5.57 -7.30 5.63
C GLY A 48 -6.32 -7.86 6.85
N ASP A 49 -7.62 -7.57 6.96
CA ASP A 49 -8.47 -8.07 8.05
C ASP A 49 -8.54 -9.61 8.07
N LEU A 50 -8.68 -10.25 6.90
CA LEU A 50 -8.66 -11.71 6.78
C LEU A 50 -7.34 -12.30 7.27
N PHE A 51 -6.22 -11.61 7.04
CA PHE A 51 -4.92 -12.04 7.55
C PHE A 51 -4.79 -11.81 9.06
N ALA A 52 -5.22 -10.67 9.57
CA ALA A 52 -5.23 -10.38 11.00
C ALA A 52 -6.04 -11.42 11.81
N LEU A 53 -7.12 -11.93 11.22
CA LEU A 53 -7.95 -13.02 11.76
C LEU A 53 -7.42 -14.44 11.47
N ASN A 54 -6.22 -14.57 10.88
CA ASN A 54 -5.59 -15.84 10.48
C ASN A 54 -6.40 -16.69 9.49
N LEU A 55 -7.32 -16.07 8.73
CA LEU A 55 -8.14 -16.73 7.71
C LEU A 55 -7.39 -16.91 6.39
N ILE A 56 -6.37 -16.08 6.14
CA ILE A 56 -5.40 -16.25 5.07
C ILE A 56 -3.98 -16.29 5.63
N ARG A 57 -3.08 -16.95 4.90
CA ARG A 57 -1.68 -17.12 5.32
C ARG A 57 -0.79 -15.99 4.80
N VAL A 58 0.35 -15.79 5.45
CA VAL A 58 1.38 -14.79 5.08
C VAL A 58 1.81 -14.87 3.61
N GLN A 59 1.80 -16.05 2.97
CA GLN A 59 2.14 -16.17 1.55
C GLN A 59 1.20 -15.35 0.64
N HIS A 60 -0.08 -15.23 1.02
CA HIS A 60 -1.05 -14.43 0.26
C HIS A 60 -0.77 -12.94 0.40
N ILE A 61 -0.39 -12.48 1.61
CA ILE A 61 -0.01 -11.08 1.83
C ILE A 61 1.27 -10.75 1.08
N LYS A 62 2.31 -11.61 1.15
CA LYS A 62 3.55 -11.44 0.37
C LYS A 62 3.26 -11.32 -1.13
N MET A 63 2.38 -12.17 -1.67
CA MET A 63 1.97 -12.07 -3.06
C MET A 63 1.22 -10.76 -3.38
N CYS A 64 0.31 -10.31 -2.51
CA CYS A 64 -0.39 -9.04 -2.71
C CYS A 64 0.58 -7.86 -2.71
N LEU A 65 1.49 -7.82 -1.74
CA LEU A 65 2.55 -6.80 -1.68
C LEU A 65 3.44 -6.85 -2.92
N ASN A 66 3.88 -8.04 -3.34
CA ASN A 66 4.72 -8.18 -4.53
C ASN A 66 4.04 -7.63 -5.78
N ILE A 67 2.74 -7.89 -5.97
CA ILE A 67 1.97 -7.30 -7.08
C ILE A 67 1.94 -5.77 -6.97
N LEU A 68 1.59 -5.22 -5.81
CA LEU A 68 1.48 -3.76 -5.64
C LEU A 68 2.83 -3.04 -5.83
N ILE A 69 3.92 -3.69 -5.44
CA ILE A 69 5.29 -3.18 -5.55
C ILE A 69 5.81 -3.32 -6.98
N HIS A 70 5.59 -4.46 -7.63
CA HIS A 70 5.99 -4.69 -9.02
C HIS A 70 5.24 -3.77 -9.99
N GLU A 71 3.97 -3.51 -9.72
CA GLU A 71 3.09 -2.68 -10.55
C GLU A 71 3.02 -1.22 -10.05
N LEU A 72 3.96 -0.79 -9.19
CA LEU A 72 3.99 0.51 -8.51
C LEU A 72 4.15 1.68 -9.49
N ASN A 73 3.08 2.02 -10.20
CA ASN A 73 3.03 3.03 -11.26
C ASN A 73 2.08 4.20 -10.90
N SER A 74 1.47 4.16 -9.71
CA SER A 74 0.45 5.12 -9.29
C SER A 74 0.38 5.29 -7.78
N LEU A 75 -0.17 6.42 -7.32
CA LEU A 75 -0.33 6.73 -5.89
C LEU A 75 -1.34 5.79 -5.21
N GLU A 76 -2.26 5.24 -5.99
CA GLU A 76 -3.26 4.25 -5.55
C GLU A 76 -2.57 2.96 -5.08
N HIS A 77 -1.47 2.55 -5.72
CA HIS A 77 -0.68 1.40 -5.27
C HIS A 77 0.00 1.65 -3.92
N ILE A 78 0.60 2.84 -3.73
CA ILE A 78 1.19 3.24 -2.44
C ILE A 78 0.12 3.24 -1.35
N THR A 79 -1.06 3.79 -1.67
CA THR A 79 -2.23 3.81 -0.77
C THR A 79 -2.66 2.39 -0.41
N ALA A 80 -2.77 1.50 -1.40
CA ALA A 80 -3.11 0.11 -1.18
C ALA A 80 -2.08 -0.61 -0.29
N ILE A 81 -0.79 -0.38 -0.49
CA ILE A 81 0.27 -0.95 0.38
C ILE A 81 0.08 -0.49 1.83
N SER A 82 -0.14 0.81 2.05
CA SER A 82 -0.39 1.35 3.40
C SER A 82 -1.61 0.71 4.04
N VAL A 83 -2.73 0.66 3.32
CA VAL A 83 -3.99 0.07 3.78
C VAL A 83 -3.81 -1.41 4.11
N LEU A 84 -3.09 -2.17 3.27
CA LEU A 84 -2.83 -3.58 3.51
C LEU A 84 -2.04 -3.79 4.80
N ILE A 85 -1.00 -3.00 5.02
CA ILE A 85 -0.15 -3.08 6.20
C ILE A 85 -0.94 -2.71 7.46
N ASP A 86 -1.69 -1.61 7.42
CA ASP A 86 -2.47 -1.11 8.54
C ASP A 86 -3.51 -2.15 9.00
N HIS A 87 -4.22 -2.78 8.05
CA HIS A 87 -5.23 -3.79 8.34
C HIS A 87 -4.65 -5.17 8.69
N ALA A 88 -3.52 -5.57 8.09
CA ALA A 88 -2.82 -6.80 8.46
C ALA A 88 -2.29 -6.75 9.90
N GLY A 89 -1.98 -5.53 10.37
CA GLY A 89 -1.61 -5.24 11.75
C GLY A 89 -0.30 -5.90 12.18
N PRO A 90 -0.05 -6.01 13.50
CA PRO A 90 1.23 -6.50 14.03
C PRO A 90 1.52 -7.96 13.68
N ASN A 91 0.52 -8.75 13.31
CA ASN A 91 0.69 -10.13 12.90
C ASN A 91 1.53 -10.26 11.62
N LEU A 92 1.61 -9.22 10.80
CA LEU A 92 2.41 -9.23 9.58
C LEU A 92 3.91 -9.29 9.89
N TRP A 93 4.29 -8.69 11.01
CA TRP A 93 5.67 -8.51 11.44
C TRP A 93 6.16 -9.63 12.35
N ARG A 94 5.26 -10.43 12.92
CA ARG A 94 5.63 -11.55 13.78
C ARG A 94 6.36 -12.62 12.97
N TYR A 95 7.65 -12.79 13.24
CA TYR A 95 8.45 -13.83 12.59
C TYR A 95 7.90 -15.22 12.96
N PRO A 96 7.52 -16.07 11.99
CA PRO A 96 6.94 -17.39 12.26
C PRO A 96 7.92 -18.37 12.95
N GLY A 97 9.19 -17.98 13.09
CA GLY A 97 10.20 -18.72 13.85
C GLY A 97 10.38 -18.28 15.30
N SER A 98 9.66 -17.26 15.79
CA SER A 98 9.75 -16.83 17.20
C SER A 98 8.92 -17.74 18.12
N VAL A 99 9.28 -19.02 18.17
CA VAL A 99 9.00 -19.85 19.35
C VAL A 99 10.07 -19.54 20.39
N ALA A 100 9.79 -18.58 21.28
CA ALA A 100 10.55 -18.47 22.52
C ALA A 100 9.60 -18.57 23.71
N PRO A 101 9.51 -19.75 24.35
CA PRO A 101 9.09 -19.84 25.73
C PRO A 101 10.22 -19.25 26.61
N LEU A 102 9.91 -18.17 27.33
CA LEU A 102 10.50 -17.77 28.62
C LEU A 102 11.90 -17.12 28.72
N VAL A 103 12.57 -16.69 27.65
CA VAL A 103 13.71 -15.76 27.81
C VAL A 103 13.57 -14.59 26.84
N GLN A 104 13.19 -13.46 27.42
CA GLN A 104 13.01 -12.17 26.76
C GLN A 104 14.39 -11.53 26.57
N GLU A 105 15.19 -12.03 25.62
CA GLU A 105 16.37 -11.29 25.16
C GLU A 105 15.92 -10.23 24.16
N MET A 106 16.32 -8.99 24.44
CA MET A 106 16.09 -7.78 23.65
C MET A 106 16.79 -7.86 22.29
N THR A 107 16.25 -8.64 21.36
CA THR A 107 16.40 -8.31 19.95
C THR A 107 15.39 -7.20 19.67
N GLU A 108 15.88 -5.97 19.54
CA GLU A 108 15.12 -4.81 19.06
C GLU A 108 14.58 -5.13 17.66
N GLU A 109 13.43 -5.79 17.61
CA GLU A 109 12.61 -5.75 16.41
C GLU A 109 12.30 -4.28 16.12
N PRO A 110 12.41 -3.83 14.85
CA PRO A 110 11.93 -2.49 14.50
C PRO A 110 10.49 -2.42 14.97
N SER A 111 10.25 -1.63 16.02
CA SER A 111 8.94 -1.59 16.65
C SER A 111 7.91 -1.27 15.57
N SER A 112 6.72 -1.86 15.64
CA SER A 112 5.61 -1.53 14.73
C SER A 112 5.41 0.00 14.60
N GLU A 113 5.80 0.76 15.63
CA GLU A 113 5.87 2.22 15.60
C GLU A 113 6.87 2.77 14.59
N MET A 114 8.05 2.20 14.38
CA MET A 114 9.00 2.67 13.35
C MET A 114 8.46 2.49 11.93
N ILE A 115 7.72 1.43 11.64
CA ILE A 115 7.12 1.21 10.31
C ILE A 115 5.95 2.16 10.10
N HIS A 116 5.08 2.32 11.10
CA HIS A 116 4.01 3.31 11.03
C HIS A 116 4.56 4.74 10.99
N LEU A 117 5.64 5.06 11.72
CA LEU A 117 6.34 6.35 11.64
C LEU A 117 6.96 6.53 10.27
N PHE A 118 7.52 5.49 9.68
CA PHE A 118 8.10 5.52 8.35
C PHE A 118 7.02 5.78 7.30
N LEU A 119 5.97 4.95 7.22
CA LEU A 119 4.84 5.15 6.32
C LEU A 119 4.20 6.53 6.54
N ARG A 120 4.00 6.96 7.79
CA ARG A 120 3.40 8.25 8.14
C ARG A 120 4.30 9.45 7.86
N ALA A 121 5.63 9.29 7.86
CA ALA A 121 6.59 10.33 7.48
C ALA A 121 6.81 10.39 5.97
N PHE A 122 6.71 9.25 5.27
CA PHE A 122 6.97 9.14 3.84
C PHE A 122 5.75 9.40 2.97
N LEU A 123 4.56 8.88 3.32
CA LEU A 123 3.34 9.10 2.54
C LEU A 123 3.07 10.61 2.27
N PRO A 124 3.19 11.51 3.26
CA PRO A 124 3.05 12.95 3.02
C PRO A 124 4.02 13.50 1.98
N LYS A 125 5.30 13.09 2.05
CA LYS A 125 6.36 13.57 1.15
C LYS A 125 6.20 13.02 -0.26
N ALA A 126 5.86 11.74 -0.40
CA ALA A 126 5.58 11.09 -1.67
C ALA A 126 4.33 11.66 -2.36
N LEU A 127 3.33 12.08 -1.57
CA LEU A 127 2.10 12.72 -2.07
C LEU A 127 2.25 14.23 -2.30
N GLY A 128 3.43 14.82 -2.06
CA GLY A 128 3.63 16.27 -2.16
C GLY A 128 2.79 17.09 -1.15
N VAL A 129 2.23 16.45 -0.13
CA VAL A 129 1.42 17.10 0.92
C VAL A 129 2.35 17.46 2.06
N GLU A 130 2.72 18.74 2.19
CA GLU A 130 3.43 19.21 3.38
C GLU A 130 2.51 19.08 4.61
N VAL A 131 2.68 18.00 5.36
CA VAL A 131 1.90 17.75 6.58
C VAL A 131 2.46 18.60 7.71
N GLY A 132 1.90 19.81 7.83
CA GLY A 132 1.89 20.56 9.07
C GLY A 132 1.03 19.84 10.12
N GLY A 133 1.64 18.94 10.89
CA GLY A 133 1.29 18.55 12.27
C GLY A 133 -0.08 17.97 12.60
N ASN A 134 -1.08 17.94 11.71
CA ASN A 134 -2.44 17.55 12.07
C ASN A 134 -2.96 16.41 11.18
N THR A 135 -3.03 15.20 11.72
CA THR A 135 -3.49 14.00 11.01
C THR A 135 -4.97 14.02 10.64
N ASP A 136 -5.77 14.84 11.30
CA ASP A 136 -7.17 15.06 10.91
C ASP A 136 -7.25 15.79 9.55
N ARG A 137 -6.18 16.47 9.15
CA ARG A 137 -6.10 17.22 7.90
C ARG A 137 -5.85 16.33 6.69
N VAL A 138 -5.12 15.21 6.82
CA VAL A 138 -4.99 14.22 5.74
C VAL A 138 -6.36 13.59 5.50
N ARG A 139 -7.05 13.13 6.55
CA ARG A 139 -8.41 12.61 6.44
C ARG A 139 -9.42 13.65 5.90
N SER A 140 -9.27 14.92 6.26
CA SER A 140 -10.06 16.05 5.74
C SER A 140 -9.76 16.40 4.29
N LEU A 141 -8.50 16.33 3.84
CA LEU A 141 -8.11 16.57 2.45
C LEU A 141 -8.65 15.45 1.53
N TRP A 142 -8.67 14.21 2.03
CA TRP A 142 -9.36 13.09 1.37
C TRP A 142 -10.88 13.31 1.26
N SER A 143 -11.51 14.05 2.19
CA SER A 143 -12.94 14.41 2.09
C SER A 143 -13.20 15.65 1.23
N GLN A 144 -12.26 16.60 1.15
CA GLN A 144 -12.42 17.88 0.44
C GLN A 144 -12.03 17.84 -1.04
N ASN A 145 -11.24 16.86 -1.48
CA ASN A 145 -10.88 16.72 -2.91
C ASN A 145 -12.02 16.14 -3.78
N THR A 146 -13.21 15.94 -3.20
CA THR A 146 -14.47 15.61 -3.89
C THR A 146 -15.16 16.83 -4.53
N GLY A 147 -14.57 18.02 -4.42
CA GLY A 147 -15.09 19.27 -4.98
C GLY A 147 -14.52 19.57 -6.37
N THR A 148 -15.41 19.61 -7.36
CA THR A 148 -15.17 19.95 -8.76
C THR A 148 -14.35 21.24 -8.97
N GLY A 149 -13.06 21.09 -9.24
CA GLY A 149 -12.17 22.18 -9.65
C GLY A 149 -11.86 22.13 -11.14
N THR A 150 -12.65 22.81 -11.96
CA THR A 150 -12.27 23.12 -13.35
C THR A 150 -11.24 24.25 -13.31
N GLY A 151 -9.96 23.93 -13.57
CA GLY A 151 -8.87 24.89 -13.54
C GLY A 151 -7.77 24.54 -14.53
N THR A 152 -7.75 25.27 -15.65
CA THR A 152 -6.79 25.17 -16.74
C THR A 152 -5.39 25.60 -16.28
N GLY A 153 -4.45 24.65 -16.16
CA GLY A 153 -3.04 24.91 -15.85
C GLY A 153 -2.13 23.96 -16.63
N MET A 154 -1.63 24.41 -17.79
CA MET A 154 -0.93 23.54 -18.76
C MET A 154 0.60 23.50 -18.58
N GLY A 155 1.13 23.96 -17.44
CA GLY A 155 2.58 24.11 -17.20
C GLY A 155 3.18 23.35 -16.00
N GLU A 156 2.37 22.75 -15.12
CA GLU A 156 2.85 22.14 -13.87
C GLU A 156 3.04 20.62 -13.95
N ASN A 157 2.59 19.99 -15.02
CA ASN A 157 2.46 18.53 -15.09
C ASN A 157 3.81 17.79 -15.15
N LEU A 158 4.85 18.38 -15.75
CA LEU A 158 6.13 17.67 -15.97
C LEU A 158 6.96 17.52 -14.68
N LYS A 159 6.93 18.52 -13.79
CA LYS A 159 7.63 18.44 -12.49
C LYS A 159 6.98 17.46 -11.53
N ASP A 160 5.67 17.29 -11.64
CA ASP A 160 4.91 16.39 -10.77
C ASP A 160 5.15 14.92 -11.09
N HIS A 161 5.41 14.58 -12.37
CA HIS A 161 5.77 13.22 -12.78
C HIS A 161 7.17 12.82 -12.27
N THR A 162 8.18 13.69 -12.45
CA THR A 162 9.55 13.41 -11.97
C THR A 162 9.61 13.19 -10.47
N ARG A 163 8.86 13.98 -9.69
CA ARG A 163 8.84 13.85 -8.23
C ARG A 163 8.16 12.55 -7.76
N ARG A 164 7.18 12.03 -8.52
CA ARG A 164 6.54 10.74 -8.25
C ARG A 164 7.47 9.57 -8.53
N ASP A 165 8.20 9.62 -9.65
CA ASP A 165 9.16 8.58 -10.01
C ASP A 165 10.28 8.46 -8.96
N GLU A 166 10.76 9.59 -8.43
CA GLU A 166 11.72 9.62 -7.32
C GLU A 166 11.16 8.98 -6.04
N ALA A 167 9.91 9.30 -5.67
CA ALA A 167 9.28 8.75 -4.48
C ALA A 167 9.03 7.23 -4.60
N VAL A 168 8.64 6.76 -5.79
CA VAL A 168 8.49 5.34 -6.09
C VAL A 168 9.84 4.63 -5.94
N GLN A 169 10.91 5.19 -6.52
CA GLN A 169 12.25 4.63 -6.45
C GLN A 169 12.77 4.54 -5.00
N GLU A 170 12.55 5.57 -4.19
CA GLU A 170 12.97 5.60 -2.78
C GLU A 170 12.21 4.56 -1.94
N VAL A 171 10.90 4.41 -2.17
CA VAL A 171 10.09 3.35 -1.53
C VAL A 171 10.59 1.97 -1.93
N MET A 172 10.93 1.75 -3.20
CA MET A 172 11.47 0.47 -3.69
C MET A 172 12.82 0.13 -3.04
N GLU A 173 13.73 1.08 -2.89
CA GLU A 173 15.02 0.87 -2.22
C GLU A 173 14.85 0.47 -0.76
N ILE A 174 13.91 1.11 -0.07
CA ILE A 174 13.68 0.86 1.35
C ILE A 174 12.97 -0.48 1.55
N LEU A 175 11.97 -0.80 0.74
CA LEU A 175 11.34 -2.13 0.77
C LEU A 175 12.35 -3.24 0.48
N ALA A 176 13.28 -3.01 -0.45
CA ALA A 176 14.35 -3.96 -0.75
C ALA A 176 15.33 -4.17 0.43
N GLN A 177 15.52 -3.15 1.27
CA GLN A 177 16.39 -3.22 2.43
C GLN A 177 15.72 -3.96 3.61
N TRP A 178 14.39 -3.90 3.68
CA TRP A 178 13.58 -4.51 4.74
C TRP A 178 13.16 -5.94 4.43
N CYS A 179 12.97 -6.27 3.16
CA CYS A 179 12.62 -7.61 2.73
C CYS A 179 13.50 -8.01 1.54
N PRO A 180 14.70 -8.58 1.79
CA PRO A 180 15.60 -9.02 0.73
C PRO A 180 14.93 -10.03 -0.22
N ASP A 181 14.00 -10.82 0.31
CA ASP A 181 13.22 -11.82 -0.44
C ASP A 181 12.24 -11.22 -1.45
N LEU A 182 11.94 -9.92 -1.38
CA LEU A 182 11.09 -9.21 -2.33
C LEU A 182 11.85 -8.79 -3.61
N ARG A 183 13.18 -8.99 -3.66
CA ARG A 183 14.04 -8.70 -4.82
C ARG A 183 14.22 -9.88 -5.79
N ALA A 184 13.69 -11.07 -5.47
CA ALA A 184 13.87 -12.31 -6.23
C ALA A 184 12.72 -12.56 -7.21
#